data_AF-A0A366K8A9-F1
#
_entry.id   AF-A0A366K8A9-F1
#
_cell.length_a   1.000
_cell.length_b   1.000
_cell.length_c   1.000
_cell.angle_alpha   90.00
_cell.angle_beta   90.00
_cell.angle_gamma   90.00
#
_symmetry.space_group_name_H-M   'P 1'
#
loop_
_entity.id
_entity.type
_entity.pdbx_description
1 polymer ?
#
loop_
_entity_poly.entity_id
_entity_poly.type
_entity_poly.pdbx_seq_one_letter_code
_entity_poly.pdbx_strand_id
1 'polypeptide(L)'
;MKLAPIFNPDARRAAPKPIRVDLRKVFVIGTSLWTVALLVSLILLLLDVKALPLVVVCASGVLIGLAMLVWEHFDRWNYRRLGK
;
A
#
# COMPACT_ATOMS: atom_id res chain seq x y z
N MET A 1 35.95 4.36 -8.26
CA MET A 1 34.62 4.98 -8.53
C MET A 1 34.73 5.74 -9.85
N LYS A 2 33.88 5.44 -10.84
CA LYS A 2 34.05 5.95 -12.22
C LYS A 2 33.47 7.37 -12.30
N LEU A 3 34.33 8.39 -12.43
CA LEU A 3 33.99 9.83 -12.54
C LEU A 3 33.27 10.21 -13.86
N ALA A 4 32.75 9.23 -14.60
CA ALA A 4 32.08 9.39 -15.89
C ALA A 4 30.95 10.44 -15.93
N PRO A 5 30.14 10.68 -14.86
CA PRO A 5 29.01 11.60 -14.96
C PRO A 5 29.39 13.08 -15.05
N ILE A 6 30.62 13.47 -14.67
CA ILE A 6 31.03 14.88 -14.63
C ILE A 6 31.50 15.37 -16.01
N PHE A 7 32.05 14.47 -16.83
CA PHE A 7 32.66 14.82 -18.13
C PHE A 7 31.73 14.59 -19.34
N ASN A 8 30.68 13.78 -19.21
CA ASN A 8 29.74 13.53 -20.28
C ASN A 8 28.31 13.37 -19.73
N PRO A 9 27.42 14.37 -19.91
CA PRO A 9 26.06 14.31 -19.39
C PRO A 9 25.21 13.20 -20.04
N ASP A 10 25.56 12.75 -21.25
CA ASP A 10 24.89 11.66 -21.96
C ASP A 10 25.33 10.27 -21.47
N ALA A 11 26.43 10.17 -20.71
CA ALA A 11 26.87 8.94 -20.06
C ALA A 11 26.09 8.63 -18.77
N ARG A 12 24.77 8.93 -18.76
CA ARG A 12 23.89 8.65 -17.64
C ARG A 12 23.80 7.14 -17.46
N ARG A 13 24.07 6.64 -16.25
CA ARG A 13 23.81 5.23 -15.91
C ARG A 13 22.35 4.91 -16.25
N ALA A 14 22.13 3.80 -16.95
CA ALA A 14 20.80 3.29 -17.18
C ALA A 14 20.04 3.24 -15.85
N ALA A 15 18.79 3.72 -15.85
CA ALA A 15 17.98 3.75 -14.64
C ALA A 15 17.95 2.33 -14.05
N PRO A 16 18.15 2.18 -12.73
CA PRO A 16 18.07 0.88 -12.09
C PRO A 16 16.71 0.26 -12.39
N LYS A 17 16.69 -1.04 -12.68
CA LYS A 17 15.43 -1.74 -12.92
C LYS A 17 14.52 -1.55 -11.70
N PRO A 18 13.27 -1.13 -11.88
CA PRO A 18 12.36 -0.94 -10.76
C PRO A 18 12.23 -2.26 -9.99
N ILE A 19 12.44 -2.18 -8.67
CA ILE A 19 12.33 -3.35 -7.81
C ILE A 19 10.86 -3.76 -7.75
N ARG A 20 10.60 -5.03 -8.07
CA ARG A 20 9.26 -5.59 -8.11
C ARG A 20 8.86 -5.98 -6.69
N VAL A 21 8.57 -4.98 -5.86
CA VAL A 21 7.94 -5.19 -4.56
C VAL A 21 6.49 -5.62 -4.77
N ASP A 22 6.08 -6.70 -4.11
CA ASP A 22 4.70 -7.20 -4.18
C ASP A 22 3.79 -6.33 -3.30
N LEU A 23 3.36 -5.18 -3.84
CA LEU A 23 2.47 -4.24 -3.14
C LEU A 23 1.22 -4.93 -2.59
N ARG A 24 0.66 -5.89 -3.34
CA ARG A 24 -0.47 -6.72 -2.90
C ARG A 24 -0.25 -7.34 -1.54
N LYS A 25 0.90 -7.97 -1.32
CA LYS A 25 1.19 -8.68 -0.07
C LYS A 25 1.20 -7.70 1.09
N VAL A 26 1.84 -6.55 0.90
CA VAL A 26 1.90 -5.48 1.91
C VAL A 26 0.51 -4.94 2.22
N PHE A 27 -0.29 -4.63 1.20
CA PHE A 27 -1.64 -4.11 1.40
C PHE A 27 -2.60 -5.13 2.02
N VAL A 28 -2.52 -6.41 1.65
CA VAL A 28 -3.31 -7.48 2.27
C VAL A 28 -2.97 -7.61 3.76
N ILE A 29 -1.68 -7.66 4.10
CA ILE A 29 -1.23 -7.77 5.50
C ILE A 29 -1.72 -6.55 6.30
N GLY A 30 -1.48 -5.33 5.79
CA GLY A 30 -1.93 -4.11 6.45
C GLY A 30 -3.46 -4.07 6.64
N THR A 31 -4.22 -4.41 5.61
CA THR A 31 -5.69 -4.41 5.67
C THR A 31 -6.22 -5.47 6.63
N SER A 32 -5.60 -6.67 6.67
CA SER A 32 -5.97 -7.71 7.64
C SER A 32 -5.73 -7.26 9.07
N LEU A 33 -4.61 -6.57 9.34
CA LEU A 33 -4.30 -6.05 10.66
C LEU A 33 -5.31 -4.99 11.09
N TRP A 34 -5.64 -4.05 10.20
CA TRP A 34 -6.69 -3.06 10.45
C TRP A 34 -8.07 -3.68 10.69
N THR A 35 -8.38 -4.78 9.98
CA THR A 35 -9.65 -5.50 10.16
C THR A 35 -9.73 -6.15 11.53
N VAL A 36 -8.64 -6.77 11.99
CA VAL A 36 -8.56 -7.35 13.35
C VAL A 36 -8.69 -6.26 14.40
N ALA A 37 -7.99 -5.13 14.24
CA ALA A 37 -8.11 -3.99 15.15
C ALA A 37 -9.55 -3.43 15.19
N LEU A 38 -10.21 -3.35 14.04
CA LEU A 38 -11.62 -2.93 13.96
C LEU A 38 -12.53 -3.89 14.74
N LEU A 39 -12.37 -5.21 14.57
CA LEU A 39 -13.15 -6.20 15.30
C LEU A 39 -12.96 -6.05 16.82
N VAL A 40 -11.71 -5.90 17.28
CA VAL A 40 -11.43 -5.66 18.71
C VAL A 40 -12.09 -4.37 19.20
N SER A 41 -11.99 -3.28 18.43
CA SER A 41 -12.61 -2.00 18.81
C SER A 41 -14.14 -2.06 18.88
N LEU A 42 -14.78 -2.87 18.02
CA LEU A 42 -16.22 -3.11 18.06
C LEU A 42 -16.61 -3.92 19.30
N ILE A 43 -15.82 -4.93 19.67
CA ILE A 43 -16.05 -5.69 20.91
C ILE A 43 -15.96 -4.77 22.13
N LEU A 44 -14.96 -3.88 22.19
CA LEU A 44 -14.85 -2.90 23.28
C LEU A 44 -16.08 -1.98 23.34
N LEU A 45 -16.59 -1.55 22.18
CA LEU A 45 -17.81 -0.74 22.11
C LEU A 45 -19.04 -1.50 22.62
N LEU A 46 -19.15 -2.80 22.33
CA LEU A 46 -20.23 -3.66 22.85
C LEU A 46 -20.15 -3.87 24.37
N LEU A 47 -18.95 -3.76 24.95
CA LEU A 47 -18.72 -3.79 26.39
C LEU A 47 -18.93 -2.41 27.07
N ASP A 48 -19.53 -1.45 26.36
CA ASP A 48 -19.81 -0.08 26.80
C ASP A 48 -18.54 0.74 27.16
N VAL A 49 -17.38 0.32 26.63
CA VAL A 49 -16.16 1.12 26.68
C VAL A 49 -16.27 2.24 25.64
N LYS A 50 -15.88 3.46 26.01
CA LYS A 50 -15.84 4.63 25.11
C LYS A 50 -14.76 4.48 24.01
N ALA A 51 -15.02 3.59 23.06
CA ALA A 51 -14.11 3.19 21.99
C ALA A 51 -14.51 3.75 20.61
N LEU A 52 -15.55 4.60 20.53
CA LEU A 52 -16.02 5.21 19.28
C LEU A 52 -14.89 5.82 18.43
N PRO A 53 -13.96 6.63 18.99
CA PRO A 53 -12.84 7.17 18.19
C PRO A 53 -11.95 6.06 17.62
N LEU A 54 -11.72 4.99 18.40
CA LEU A 54 -10.92 3.83 17.99
C LEU A 54 -11.58 3.10 16.80
N VAL A 55 -12.90 2.91 16.87
CA VAL A 55 -13.69 2.30 15.80
C VAL A 55 -13.60 3.11 14.51
N VAL A 56 -13.73 4.44 14.59
CA VAL A 56 -13.64 5.33 13.42
C VAL A 56 -12.25 5.27 12.78
N VAL A 57 -11.18 5.27 13.58
CA VAL A 57 -9.80 5.16 13.08
C VAL A 57 -9.55 3.78 12.45
N CYS A 58 -10.02 2.71 13.08
CA CYS A 58 -9.83 1.37 12.51
C CYS A 58 -10.65 1.20 11.22
N ALA A 59 -11.87 1.72 11.17
CA ALA A 59 -12.72 1.67 9.99
C ALA A 59 -12.10 2.45 8.82
N SER A 60 -11.53 3.64 9.07
CA SER A 60 -10.83 4.40 8.04
C SER A 60 -9.59 3.66 7.53
N GLY A 61 -8.82 3.03 8.42
CA GLY A 61 -7.70 2.17 8.04
C GLY A 61 -8.10 1.00 7.13
N VAL A 62 -9.21 0.31 7.44
CA VAL A 62 -9.77 -0.75 6.58
C VAL A 62 -10.21 -0.18 5.23
N LEU A 63 -10.94 0.94 5.21
CA LEU A 63 -11.41 1.57 3.98
C LEU A 63 -10.26 1.98 3.05
N ILE A 64 -9.22 2.60 3.61
CA ILE A 64 -8.03 3.00 2.85
C ILE A 64 -7.30 1.75 2.32
N GLY A 65 -7.13 0.72 3.15
CA GLY A 65 -6.50 -0.55 2.75
C GLY A 65 -7.23 -1.23 1.59
N LEU A 66 -8.56 -1.30 1.66
CA LEU A 66 -9.39 -1.82 0.57
C LEU A 66 -9.29 -0.98 -0.70
N ALA A 67 -9.31 0.35 -0.58
CA ALA A 67 -9.15 1.25 -1.72
C ALA A 67 -7.79 1.05 -2.42
N MET A 68 -6.71 0.87 -1.65
CA MET A 68 -5.38 0.59 -2.19
C MET A 68 -5.29 -0.78 -2.87
N LEU A 69 -5.95 -1.81 -2.32
CA LEU A 69 -6.04 -3.14 -2.95
C LEU A 69 -6.79 -3.10 -4.28
N VAL A 70 -7.90 -2.36 -4.33
CA VAL A 70 -8.68 -2.14 -5.55
C VAL A 70 -7.84 -1.40 -6.58
N TRP A 71 -7.17 -0.31 -6.17
CA TRP A 71 -6.27 0.44 -7.04
C TRP A 71 -5.15 -0.44 -7.61
N GLU A 72 -4.48 -1.23 -6.76
CA GLU A 72 -3.40 -2.13 -7.20
C GLU A 72 -3.91 -3.22 -8.17
N HIS A 73 -5.15 -3.69 -7.98
CA HIS A 73 -5.79 -4.62 -8.92
C HIS A 73 -5.98 -3.96 -10.30
N PHE A 74 -6.50 -2.73 -10.34
CA PHE A 74 -6.71 -1.97 -11.58
C PHE A 74 -5.39 -1.58 -12.26
N ASP A 75 -4.40 -1.15 -11.48
CA ASP A 75 -3.08 -0.76 -11.98
C ASP A 75 -2.40 -1.95 -12.69
N ARG A 76 -2.39 -3.15 -12.08
CA ARG A 76 -1.92 -4.38 -12.73
C ARG A 76 -2.70 -4.73 -14.00
N TRP A 77 -4.00 -4.42 -14.05
CA TRP A 77 -4.81 -4.66 -15.24
C TRP A 77 -4.45 -3.69 -16.38
N ASN A 78 -4.21 -2.43 -16.07
CA ASN A 78 -3.79 -1.42 -17.03
C ASN A 78 -2.40 -1.72 -17.61
N TYR A 79 -1.43 -2.15 -16.81
CA TYR A 79 -0.12 -2.58 -17.33
C TYR A 79 -0.22 -3.68 -18.40
N ARG A 80 -1.15 -4.64 -18.23
CA ARG A 80 -1.37 -5.68 -19.24
C ARG A 80 -2.00 -5.16 -20.53
N ARG A 81 -2.74 -4.06 -20.46
CA ARG A 81 -3.39 -3.43 -21.62
C ARG A 81 -2.43 -2.50 -22.38
N LEU A 82 -1.54 -1.81 -21.67
CA LEU A 82 -0.55 -0.87 -22.23
C LEU A 82 0.73 -1.56 -22.75
N GLY A 83 0.90 -2.86 -22.49
CA GLY A 83 2.01 -3.67 -23.01
C GLY A 83 1.78 -4.29 -24.40
N LYS A 84 0.71 -3.86 -25.09
CA LYS A 84 0.53 -4.04 -26.54
C LYS A 84 0.85 -2.72 -27.22
#